data_AF-A0A9E3UJW8-F1
#
_entry.id   AF-A0A9E3UJW8-F1
#
_cell.length_a   1.000
_cell.length_b   1.000
_cell.length_c   1.000
_cell.angle_alpha   90.00
_cell.angle_beta   90.00
_cell.angle_gamma   90.00
#
_symmetry.space_group_name_H-M   'P 1'
#
loop_
_entity.id
_entity.type
_entity.pdbx_description
1 polymer ?
#
loop_
_entity_poly.entity_id
_entity_poly.type
_entity_poly.pdbx_seq_one_letter_code
_entity_poly.pdbx_strand_id
1 'polypeptide(L)'
;MNTVYNLWYTREYEDRKDTLLHIGIYATAKDCEEVIEKLSDKPGFRDYPEGFSFEAVTLGSTGWQEGFVTVYYPAKEREAEDFPAVPEGDK
;
A
#
# COMPACT_ATOMS: atom_id res chain seq x y z
N MET A 1 -0.53 -28.65 -7.44
CA MET A 1 -0.27 -27.44 -6.64
C MET A 1 -1.15 -26.33 -7.18
N ASN A 2 -1.95 -25.67 -6.34
CA ASN A 2 -2.77 -24.54 -6.76
C ASN A 2 -1.92 -23.27 -6.63
N THR A 3 -1.48 -22.71 -7.74
CA THR A 3 -0.80 -21.41 -7.78
C THR A 3 -1.85 -20.31 -7.85
N VAL A 4 -1.66 -19.26 -7.06
CA VAL A 4 -2.41 -18.00 -7.14
C VAL A 4 -1.41 -16.85 -7.28
N TYR A 5 -1.88 -15.66 -7.59
CA TYR A 5 -1.04 -14.50 -7.84
C TYR A 5 -1.39 -13.39 -6.86
N ASN A 6 -0.39 -12.87 -6.16
CA ASN A 6 -0.56 -11.78 -5.21
C ASN A 6 -0.16 -10.47 -5.88
N LEU A 7 -1.10 -9.55 -6.08
CA LEU A 7 -0.90 -8.26 -6.75
C LEU A 7 -0.72 -7.14 -5.72
N TRP A 8 0.36 -6.41 -5.88
CA TRP A 8 0.75 -5.28 -5.06
C TRP A 8 0.98 -4.04 -5.90
N TYR A 9 0.88 -2.90 -5.24
CA TYR A 9 1.45 -1.65 -5.70
C TYR A 9 2.44 -1.13 -4.65
N THR A 10 3.67 -0.90 -5.07
CA THR A 10 4.75 -0.42 -4.21
C THR A 10 5.40 0.82 -4.81
N ARG A 11 5.64 1.84 -3.98
CA ARG A 11 6.46 2.98 -4.33
C ARG A 11 7.30 3.40 -3.13
N GLU A 12 8.61 3.34 -3.30
CA GLU A 12 9.59 3.73 -2.29
C GLU A 12 9.87 5.24 -2.34
N TYR A 13 10.20 5.83 -1.20
CA TYR A 13 10.60 7.22 -1.10
C TYR A 13 11.81 7.38 -0.17
N GLU A 14 12.67 8.34 -0.48
CA GLU A 14 13.83 8.65 0.36
C GLU A 14 13.47 9.45 1.62
N ASP A 15 12.46 10.32 1.53
CA ASP A 15 12.15 11.34 2.53
C ASP A 15 10.85 11.08 3.31
N ARG A 16 10.12 10.01 2.97
CA ARG A 16 8.83 9.70 3.57
C ARG A 16 8.54 8.20 3.55
N LYS A 17 7.42 7.82 4.16
CA LYS A 17 6.98 6.43 4.20
C LYS A 17 6.60 5.91 2.81
N ASP A 18 7.05 4.70 2.53
CA ASP A 18 6.68 3.96 1.32
C ASP A 18 5.17 3.80 1.18
N THR A 19 4.72 3.86 -0.07
CA THR A 19 3.37 3.45 -0.44
C THR A 19 3.41 1.95 -0.70
N LEU A 20 2.73 1.18 0.15
CA LEU A 20 2.58 -0.26 -0.01
C LEU A 20 1.09 -0.60 0.04
N LEU A 21 0.54 -1.07 -1.08
CA LEU A 21 -0.87 -1.40 -1.23
C LEU A 21 -1.01 -2.85 -1.72
N HIS A 22 -1.66 -3.68 -0.91
CA HIS A 22 -2.11 -5.00 -1.35
C HIS A 22 -3.41 -4.84 -2.14
N ILE A 23 -3.37 -5.14 -3.44
CA ILE A 23 -4.52 -4.95 -4.34
C ILE A 23 -5.43 -6.17 -4.30
N GLY A 24 -4.88 -7.38 -4.32
CA GLY A 24 -5.67 -8.60 -4.24
C GLY A 24 -4.93 -9.88 -4.61
N ILE A 25 -5.64 -11.01 -4.50
CA ILE A 25 -5.16 -12.34 -4.87
C ILE A 25 -6.00 -12.87 -6.02
N TYR A 26 -5.34 -13.37 -7.06
CA TYR A 26 -5.97 -13.78 -8.32
C TYR A 26 -5.59 -15.21 -8.71
N ALA A 27 -6.45 -15.87 -9.50
CA ALA A 27 -6.23 -17.25 -9.92
C ALA A 27 -5.17 -17.34 -11.03
N THR A 28 -5.07 -16.31 -11.88
CA THR A 28 -4.16 -16.29 -13.03
C THR A 28 -3.40 -14.96 -13.12
N ALA A 29 -2.25 -14.97 -13.80
CA ALA A 29 -1.51 -13.75 -14.11
C ALA A 29 -2.33 -12.78 -14.98
N LYS A 30 -3.15 -13.33 -15.90
CA LYS A 30 -4.03 -12.53 -16.76
C LYS A 30 -5.06 -11.74 -15.95
N ASP A 31 -5.62 -12.33 -14.89
CA ASP A 31 -6.54 -11.61 -14.00
C ASP A 31 -5.86 -10.40 -13.34
N CYS A 32 -4.57 -10.51 -12.99
CA CYS A 32 -3.78 -9.38 -12.48
C CYS A 32 -3.62 -8.29 -13.55
N GLU A 33 -3.27 -8.67 -14.78
CA GLU A 33 -3.12 -7.73 -15.91
C GLU A 33 -4.41 -6.95 -16.16
N GLU A 34 -5.56 -7.63 -16.19
CA GLU A 34 -6.86 -6.98 -16.37
C GLU A 34 -7.22 -6.01 -15.24
N VAL A 35 -6.75 -6.27 -14.01
CA VAL A 35 -6.94 -5.35 -12.88
C VAL A 35 -5.99 -4.17 -12.97
N ILE A 36 -4.73 -4.40 -13.33
CA ILE A 36 -3.75 -3.32 -13.56
C ILE A 36 -4.33 -2.35 -14.60
N GLU A 37 -4.78 -2.83 -15.76
CA GLU A 37 -5.39 -1.99 -16.80
C GLU A 37 -6.56 -1.15 -16.27
N LYS A 38 -7.46 -1.73 -15.46
CA LYS A 38 -8.60 -1.01 -14.86
C LYS A 38 -8.17 0.05 -13.85
N LEU A 39 -7.05 -0.17 -13.18
CA LEU A 39 -6.52 0.72 -12.15
C LEU A 39 -5.55 1.76 -12.70
N SER A 40 -4.93 1.53 -13.85
CA SER A 40 -3.92 2.42 -14.44
C SER A 40 -4.40 3.85 -14.66
N ASP A 41 -5.70 4.10 -14.82
CA ASP A 41 -6.24 5.45 -15.00
C ASP A 41 -6.59 6.19 -13.69
N LYS A 42 -6.51 5.51 -12.55
CA LYS A 42 -6.84 6.11 -11.25
C LYS A 42 -5.74 7.07 -10.78
N PRO A 43 -6.09 8.15 -10.03
CA PRO A 43 -5.10 9.06 -9.47
C PRO A 43 -4.04 8.32 -8.64
N GLY A 44 -2.78 8.76 -8.75
CA GLY A 44 -1.64 8.07 -8.13
C GLY A 44 -1.11 6.93 -8.99
N PHE A 45 -1.95 5.99 -9.41
CA PHE A 45 -1.52 4.87 -10.27
C PHE A 45 -1.13 5.31 -11.67
N ARG A 46 -1.89 6.22 -12.29
CA ARG A 46 -1.56 6.75 -13.62
C ARG A 46 -0.25 7.51 -13.64
N ASP A 47 0.05 8.19 -12.53
CA ASP A 47 1.22 9.06 -12.44
C ASP A 47 2.50 8.24 -12.20
N TYR A 48 2.38 6.99 -11.73
CA TYR A 48 3.47 6.08 -11.37
C TYR A 48 3.10 4.61 -11.66
N PRO A 49 2.87 4.23 -12.94
CA PRO A 49 2.39 2.89 -13.31
C PRO A 49 3.39 1.76 -13.01
N GLU A 50 4.67 2.07 -12.85
CA GLU A 50 5.74 1.13 -12.56
C GLU A 50 5.62 0.47 -11.18
N GLY A 51 4.78 1.00 -10.28
CA GLY A 51 4.61 0.46 -8.94
C GLY A 51 3.86 -0.88 -8.89
N PHE A 52 3.15 -1.27 -9.95
CA PHE A 52 2.42 -2.55 -9.98
C PHE A 52 3.37 -3.74 -10.11
N SER A 53 3.17 -4.75 -9.26
CA SER A 53 3.89 -6.02 -9.34
C SER A 53 3.00 -7.16 -8.84
N PHE A 54 3.14 -8.35 -9.42
CA PHE A 54 2.50 -9.54 -8.89
C PHE A 54 3.43 -10.73 -8.89
N GLU A 55 3.28 -11.59 -7.88
CA GLU A 55 4.08 -12.80 -7.71
C GLU A 55 3.20 -14.04 -7.62
N ALA A 56 3.70 -15.14 -8.17
CA ALA A 56 3.06 -16.45 -8.07
C ALA A 56 3.36 -17.06 -6.69
N VAL A 57 2.30 -17.40 -5.94
CA VAL A 57 2.39 -18.01 -4.61
C VAL A 57 1.59 -19.31 -4.57
N THR A 58 2.05 -20.25 -3.75
CA THR A 58 1.34 -21.52 -3.56
C THR A 58 0.17 -21.30 -2.60
N LEU A 59 -1.06 -21.60 -3.03
CA LEU A 59 -2.23 -21.51 -2.18
C LEU A 59 -2.07 -22.42 -0.97
N GLY A 60 -2.31 -21.86 0.22
CA GLY A 60 -2.16 -22.56 1.50
C GLY A 60 -0.73 -22.56 2.05
N SER A 61 0.23 -21.90 1.39
CA SER A 61 1.56 -21.68 1.98
C SER A 61 1.51 -20.55 3.01
N THR A 62 2.26 -20.71 4.11
CA THR A 62 2.47 -19.65 5.09
C THR A 62 3.67 -18.79 4.67
N GLY A 63 3.45 -17.50 4.46
CA GLY A 63 4.52 -16.54 4.15
C GLY A 63 5.33 -16.18 5.39
N TRP A 64 4.90 -15.15 6.11
CA TRP A 64 5.59 -14.66 7.31
C TRP A 64 5.43 -15.60 8.51
N GLN A 65 6.55 -16.05 9.09
CA GLN A 65 6.56 -17.01 10.21
C GLN A 65 7.41 -16.56 11.41
N GLU A 66 8.12 -15.43 11.30
CA GLU A 66 9.15 -15.02 12.26
C GLU A 66 8.61 -14.27 13.49
N GLY A 67 7.28 -14.08 13.60
CA GLY A 67 6.67 -13.20 14.62
C GLY A 67 6.88 -11.72 14.30
N PHE A 68 6.55 -10.79 15.20
CA PHE A 68 6.75 -9.36 14.94
C PHE A 68 7.32 -8.64 16.15
N VAL A 69 8.06 -7.55 15.91
CA VAL A 69 8.55 -6.62 16.93
C VAL A 69 7.91 -5.26 16.68
N THR A 70 7.36 -4.67 17.74
CA THR A 70 6.81 -3.31 17.69
C THR A 70 7.87 -2.31 18.13
N VAL A 71 8.24 -1.39 17.25
CA VAL A 71 9.09 -0.25 17.59
C VAL A 71 8.19 0.94 17.91
N TYR A 72 8.32 1.48 19.13
CA TYR A 72 7.60 2.68 19.54
C TYR A 72 8.47 3.90 19.25
N TYR A 73 7.95 4.82 18.45
CA TYR A 73 8.48 6.17 18.37
C TYR A 73 7.74 7.02 19.39
N PRO A 74 8.42 7.88 20.18
CA PRO A 74 7.73 8.86 20.98
C PRO A 74 6.82 9.68 20.06
N ALA A 75 5.59 9.96 20.50
CA ALA A 75 4.75 10.90 19.78
C ALA A 75 5.56 12.19 19.60
N LYS A 76 5.70 12.67 18.36
CA LYS A 76 6.15 14.04 18.10
C LYS A 76 5.33 14.93 19.06
N GLU A 77 6.01 15.72 19.90
CA GLU A 77 5.32 16.77 20.63
C GLU A 77 4.57 17.61 19.59
N ARG A 78 3.24 17.68 19.74
CA ARG A 78 2.43 18.45 18.80
C ARG A 78 2.82 19.91 18.96
N GLU A 79 3.36 20.50 17.91
CA GLU A 79 3.63 21.93 17.88
C GLU A 79 2.31 22.68 17.77
N ALA A 80 2.29 23.95 18.15
CA ALA A 80 1.10 24.80 18.05
C ALA A 80 0.52 24.82 16.62
N GLU A 81 1.38 24.61 15.61
CA GLU A 81 1.07 24.56 14.19
C GLU A 81 0.32 23.28 13.76
N ASP A 82 0.37 22.21 14.56
CA ASP A 82 -0.34 20.94 14.30
C ASP A 82 -1.80 20.97 14.77
N PHE A 83 -2.28 22.08 15.33
CA PHE A 83 -3.67 22.27 15.71
C PHE A 83 -4.40 23.05 14.61
N PRO A 84 -5.52 22.53 14.06
CA PRO A 84 -6.33 23.32 13.13
C PRO A 84 -6.74 24.62 13.82
N ALA A 85 -6.56 25.75 13.14
CA ALA A 85 -6.98 27.05 13.65
C ALA A 85 -8.45 26.94 14.11
N VAL A 86 -8.70 27.25 15.38
CA VAL A 86 -10.06 27.32 15.90
C VAL A 86 -10.75 28.41 15.09
N PRO A 87 -11.80 28.10 14.30
CA PRO A 87 -12.54 29.14 13.61
C PRO A 87 -13.06 30.09 14.70
N GLU A 88 -12.69 31.37 14.64
CA GLU A 88 -13.31 32.38 15.49
C GLU A 88 -14.81 32.32 15.23
N GLY A 89 -15.55 31.77 16.20
CA GLY A 89 -17.00 31.75 16.12
C GLY A 89 -17.50 33.18 16.05
N ASP A 90 -18.32 33.46 15.04
CA ASP A 90 -19.08 34.70 14.93
C ASP A 90 -19.83 34.93 16.26
N LYS A 91 -19.49 36.04 16.91
CA LYS A 91 -20.12 36.53 18.14
C LYS A 91 -21.60 36.84 17.95
#